data_AF-A0A6M8NWH6-F1
#
_entry.id   AF-A0A6M8NWH6-F1
#
_cell.length_a   1.000
_cell.length_b   1.000
_cell.length_c   1.000
_cell.angle_alpha   90.00
_cell.angle_beta   90.00
_cell.angle_gamma   90.00
#
_symmetry.space_group_name_H-M   'P 1'
#
loop_
_entity.id
_entity.type
_entity.pdbx_description
1 polymer ?
#
loop_
_entity_poly.entity_id
_entity_poly.type
_entity_poly.pdbx_seq_one_letter_code
_entity_poly.pdbx_strand_id
1 'polypeptide(L)'
;MAQKNMNTKQQLLIEEQKKLFKNRKVVQLNKFIKGDVSAFSVNDLKIFKLIISKVDSKDSLFKDFYEITTDEIKALNINEKHLYNETRKTLKRLANIYITFDEGDSIREVGLIRNDFKFEKYTKKILINFNDDMGEYLINLKKNFFMYDLIDIVNFKFKHTIKFYEYIKSQSLNVIKLKIDTIKEILDLRNKYSRYTNFRTDVLEVIIEEINECSNTLFISYSEERVGPKVEYIIFHVKRIKSDLLLESTVIQGKNKYDYLIKKECEYLNKFHTLEKVDLDNNLIVLKEVSTENFTNIIKDDITGLEELLKILFKDDFVEEERKEQDEIQRLLSVKDFKKFKDQVISQYQGKDLANNMPGFDSDEIVAIQEDTGYLVTKSNNQVITKEESLVIWKHLYKNRDLVGKVTIKNPITDYMNKILYINKNNSFGEKEICKYMISDIKEELDDSGNLKYRVYIQDIQDPLQDVEKSKSLLTIEQLELFVRENSKVKE
;
A
#
# COMPACT_ATOMS: atom_id res chain seq x y z
N MET A 1 33.56 -0.36 8.70
CA MET A 1 34.23 0.88 8.25
C MET A 1 33.18 1.98 8.15
N ALA A 2 33.37 3.05 8.91
CA ALA A 2 32.72 4.38 8.83
C ALA A 2 31.18 4.44 8.67
N GLN A 3 30.44 4.22 9.77
CA GLN A 3 29.15 4.88 9.99
C GLN A 3 29.39 6.39 10.01
N LYS A 4 28.93 7.07 8.96
CA LYS A 4 29.03 8.53 8.84
C LYS A 4 27.85 9.12 9.62
N ASN A 5 28.04 9.32 10.93
CA ASN A 5 27.13 10.07 11.78
C ASN A 5 26.71 11.37 11.07
N MET A 6 25.41 11.53 10.76
CA MET A 6 24.88 12.87 10.49
C MET A 6 25.12 13.71 11.75
N ASN A 7 25.61 14.92 11.52
CA ASN A 7 26.10 15.80 12.57
C ASN A 7 24.90 16.25 13.43
N THR A 8 24.91 16.04 14.75
CA THR A 8 23.85 16.43 15.71
C THR A 8 23.32 17.86 15.50
N LYS A 9 24.16 18.74 14.92
CA LYS A 9 23.82 20.09 14.49
C LYS A 9 22.73 20.19 13.41
N GLN A 10 22.67 19.27 12.45
CA GLN A 10 21.66 19.28 11.38
C GLN A 10 20.27 18.89 11.91
N GLN A 11 20.19 17.92 12.82
CA GLN A 11 18.93 17.53 13.46
C GLN A 11 18.36 18.68 14.31
N LEU A 12 19.20 19.33 15.12
CA LEU A 12 18.81 20.51 15.90
C LEU A 12 18.28 21.64 15.02
N LEU A 13 18.91 21.88 13.85
CA LEU A 13 18.46 22.89 12.89
C LEU A 13 17.06 22.56 12.33
N ILE A 14 16.80 21.30 11.97
CA ILE A 14 15.49 20.86 11.45
C ILE A 14 14.40 21.01 12.51
N GLU A 15 14.66 20.66 13.76
CA GLU A 15 13.72 20.85 14.86
C GLU A 15 13.42 22.33 15.12
N GLU A 16 14.45 23.18 15.09
CA GLU A 16 14.31 24.63 15.23
C GLU A 16 13.48 25.23 14.09
N GLN A 17 13.71 24.80 12.85
CA GLN A 17 12.91 25.19 11.68
C GLN A 17 11.43 24.80 11.85
N LYS A 18 11.15 23.54 12.23
CA LYS A 18 9.78 23.06 12.47
C LYS A 18 9.10 23.85 13.58
N LYS A 19 9.83 24.23 14.63
CA LYS A 19 9.31 25.03 15.74
C LYS A 19 9.01 26.47 15.30
N LEU A 20 9.94 27.14 14.63
CA LEU A 20 9.79 28.54 14.20
C LEU A 20 8.72 28.72 13.13
N PHE A 21 8.61 27.78 12.19
CA PHE A 21 7.68 27.85 11.07
C PHE A 21 6.42 26.99 11.24
N LYS A 22 6.15 26.53 12.47
CA LYS A 22 4.93 25.80 12.77
C LYS A 22 3.70 26.61 12.33
N ASN A 23 2.83 26.01 11.53
CA ASN A 23 1.61 26.61 11.00
C ASN A 23 1.83 27.90 10.17
N ARG A 24 3.06 28.19 9.72
CA ARG A 24 3.33 29.31 8.81
C ARG A 24 2.95 28.90 7.39
N LYS A 25 1.92 29.55 6.85
CA LYS A 25 1.47 29.31 5.47
C LYS A 25 1.81 30.48 4.58
N VAL A 26 2.22 30.17 3.37
CA VAL A 26 2.34 31.15 2.28
C VAL A 26 1.03 31.07 1.50
N VAL A 27 0.38 32.22 1.29
CA VAL A 27 -0.87 32.32 0.51
C VAL A 27 -0.68 33.39 -0.56
N GLN A 28 -0.96 33.04 -1.81
CA GLN A 28 -0.87 33.97 -2.93
C GLN A 28 -1.78 33.54 -4.09
N LEU A 29 -2.19 34.52 -4.90
CA LEU A 29 -3.00 34.30 -6.10
C LEU A 29 -2.23 33.49 -7.15
N ASN A 30 -2.89 32.52 -7.81
CA ASN A 30 -2.27 31.65 -8.81
C ASN A 30 -1.60 32.42 -9.95
N LYS A 31 -2.13 33.60 -10.31
CA LYS A 31 -1.57 34.49 -11.35
C LYS A 31 -0.13 34.87 -11.07
N PHE A 32 0.25 35.02 -9.80
CA PHE A 32 1.60 35.46 -9.41
C PHE A 32 2.71 34.49 -9.84
N ILE A 33 2.41 33.19 -9.97
CA ILE A 33 3.38 32.17 -10.39
C ILE A 33 3.95 32.43 -11.79
N LYS A 34 3.17 33.09 -12.66
CA LYS A 34 3.57 33.39 -14.04
C LYS A 34 4.65 34.47 -14.13
N GLY A 35 4.90 35.21 -13.05
CA GLY A 35 5.89 36.26 -13.04
C GLY A 35 7.31 35.74 -13.24
N ASP A 36 8.12 36.47 -14.00
CA ASP A 36 9.53 36.13 -14.20
C ASP A 36 10.35 36.42 -12.93
N VAL A 37 11.03 35.39 -12.41
CA VAL A 37 11.88 35.49 -11.22
C VAL A 37 13.36 35.24 -11.53
N SER A 38 13.74 35.33 -12.81
CA SER A 38 15.11 35.11 -13.28
C SER A 38 16.15 35.96 -12.56
N ALA A 39 15.80 37.18 -12.19
CA ALA A 39 16.71 38.10 -11.50
C ALA A 39 16.93 37.79 -10.01
N PHE A 40 16.13 36.88 -9.44
CA PHE A 40 16.22 36.47 -8.04
C PHE A 40 17.06 35.19 -7.87
N SER A 41 17.71 35.10 -6.72
CA SER A 41 18.33 33.87 -6.22
C SER A 41 17.33 33.10 -5.35
N VAL A 42 17.67 31.87 -5.01
CA VAL A 42 16.84 31.01 -4.17
C VAL A 42 16.60 31.63 -2.79
N ASN A 43 17.63 32.27 -2.23
CA ASN A 43 17.53 32.94 -0.93
C ASN A 43 16.62 34.17 -0.98
N ASP A 44 16.60 34.90 -2.10
CA ASP A 44 15.67 36.02 -2.24
C ASP A 44 14.23 35.56 -2.24
N LEU A 45 13.96 34.47 -2.97
CA LEU A 45 12.62 33.88 -3.02
C LEU A 45 12.22 33.36 -1.64
N LYS A 46 13.10 32.65 -0.92
CA LYS A 46 12.80 32.17 0.44
C LYS A 46 12.48 33.31 1.41
N ILE A 47 13.30 34.37 1.42
CA ILE A 47 13.05 35.55 2.25
C ILE A 47 11.73 36.22 1.85
N PHE A 48 11.47 36.35 0.55
CA PHE A 48 10.22 36.92 0.06
C PHE A 48 9.00 36.09 0.48
N LYS A 49 9.05 34.76 0.36
CA LYS A 49 7.98 33.87 0.83
C LYS A 49 7.81 33.91 2.36
N LEU A 50 8.90 34.07 3.12
CA LEU A 50 8.82 34.34 4.56
C LEU A 50 8.04 35.63 4.84
N ILE A 51 8.30 36.71 4.11
CA ILE A 51 7.57 37.98 4.28
C ILE A 51 6.09 37.79 3.89
N ILE A 52 5.79 37.10 2.77
CA ILE A 52 4.41 36.77 2.37
C ILE A 52 3.69 35.97 3.46
N SER A 53 4.37 35.05 4.13
CA SER A 53 3.78 34.25 5.23
C SER A 53 3.35 35.07 6.46
N LYS A 54 3.69 36.37 6.51
CA LYS A 54 3.25 37.32 7.55
C LYS A 54 1.95 38.04 7.19
N VAL A 55 1.51 37.95 5.94
CA VAL A 55 0.29 38.58 5.44
C VAL A 55 -0.91 37.71 5.76
N ASP A 56 -1.97 38.32 6.32
CA ASP A 56 -3.27 37.66 6.37
C ASP A 56 -4.01 37.95 5.05
N SER A 57 -4.18 36.90 4.25
CA SER A 57 -4.86 37.00 2.95
C SER A 57 -6.33 37.43 3.00
N LYS A 58 -6.94 37.45 4.18
CA LYS A 58 -8.33 37.90 4.39
C LYS A 58 -8.44 39.40 4.64
N ASP A 59 -7.33 40.07 4.99
CA ASP A 59 -7.32 41.50 5.21
C ASP A 59 -7.67 42.25 3.92
N SER A 60 -8.24 43.44 4.06
CA SER A 60 -8.58 44.32 2.93
C SER A 60 -7.44 45.26 2.53
N LEU A 61 -6.47 45.46 3.43
CA LEU A 61 -5.33 46.36 3.25
C LEU A 61 -4.09 45.75 3.89
N PHE A 62 -2.92 46.08 3.37
CA PHE A 62 -1.67 45.74 4.02
C PHE A 62 -1.51 46.48 5.35
N LYS A 63 -0.82 45.84 6.29
CA LYS A 63 -0.28 46.55 7.46
C LYS A 63 0.82 47.50 7.00
N ASP A 64 1.02 48.57 7.76
CA ASP A 64 2.13 49.49 7.50
C ASP A 64 3.45 48.71 7.45
N PHE A 65 3.75 47.90 8.47
CA PHE A 65 4.97 47.10 8.52
C PHE A 65 4.68 45.63 8.88
N TYR A 66 5.40 44.73 8.22
CA TYR A 66 5.50 43.31 8.54
C TYR A 66 6.85 43.02 9.20
N GLU A 67 6.83 42.27 10.29
CA GLU A 67 8.02 41.93 11.07
C GLU A 67 8.54 40.54 10.70
N ILE A 68 9.82 40.47 10.32
CA ILE A 68 10.61 39.24 10.26
C ILE A 68 11.80 39.33 11.24
N THR A 69 12.24 38.21 11.78
CA THR A 69 13.38 38.18 12.71
C THR A 69 14.63 37.58 12.07
N THR A 70 15.81 37.92 12.60
CA THR A 70 17.05 37.28 12.14
C THR A 70 17.06 35.76 12.36
N ASP A 71 16.37 35.28 13.39
CA ASP A 71 16.33 33.86 13.72
C ASP A 71 15.43 33.11 12.71
N GLU A 72 14.33 33.72 12.24
CA GLU A 72 13.56 33.21 11.09
C GLU A 72 14.40 33.16 9.81
N ILE A 73 15.21 34.19 9.54
CA ILE A 73 16.05 34.20 8.33
C ILE A 73 17.14 33.12 8.40
N LYS A 74 17.74 32.87 9.58
CA LYS A 74 18.68 31.75 9.77
C LYS A 74 18.00 30.41 9.51
N ALA A 75 16.76 30.25 9.99
CA ALA A 75 15.99 29.05 9.79
C ALA A 75 15.68 28.78 8.30
N LEU A 76 15.76 29.77 7.40
CA LEU A 76 15.70 29.56 5.94
C LEU A 76 16.94 28.87 5.34
N ASN A 77 17.86 28.38 6.18
CA ASN A 77 19.12 27.73 5.80
C ASN A 77 20.06 28.69 5.02
N ILE A 78 20.12 29.95 5.46
CA ILE A 78 21.00 30.98 4.89
C ILE A 78 22.27 31.08 5.73
N ASN A 79 23.43 31.19 5.07
CA ASN A 79 24.74 31.20 5.74
C ASN A 79 24.86 32.31 6.81
N GLU A 80 25.13 31.90 8.05
CA GLU A 80 25.16 32.76 9.24
C GLU A 80 26.18 33.91 9.16
N LYS A 81 27.34 33.68 8.51
CA LYS A 81 28.47 34.64 8.51
C LYS A 81 28.15 35.98 7.85
N HIS A 82 27.17 36.01 6.95
CA HIS A 82 26.80 37.21 6.20
C HIS A 82 25.31 37.54 6.28
N LEU A 83 24.58 36.96 7.24
CA LEU A 83 23.13 37.01 7.32
C LEU A 83 22.56 38.44 7.17
N TYR A 84 23.06 39.41 7.94
CA TYR A 84 22.59 40.79 7.88
C TYR A 84 22.82 41.43 6.50
N ASN A 85 24.03 41.28 5.95
CA ASN A 85 24.39 41.87 4.67
C ASN A 85 23.62 41.22 3.52
N GLU A 86 23.50 39.89 3.53
CA GLU A 86 22.73 39.13 2.53
C GLU A 86 21.23 39.45 2.61
N THR A 87 20.67 39.59 3.82
CA THR A 87 19.29 40.03 4.00
C THR A 87 19.11 41.44 3.43
N ARG A 88 20.00 42.38 3.75
CA ARG A 88 19.92 43.74 3.23
C ARG A 88 20.03 43.80 1.71
N LYS A 89 20.93 43.02 1.09
CA LYS A 89 21.03 42.90 -0.38
C LYS A 89 19.75 42.33 -0.98
N THR A 90 19.20 41.30 -0.35
CA THR A 90 17.93 40.67 -0.76
C THR A 90 16.79 41.68 -0.74
N LEU A 91 16.59 42.39 0.37
CA LEU A 91 15.53 43.40 0.49
C LEU A 91 15.69 44.53 -0.52
N LYS A 92 16.93 45.02 -0.74
CA LYS A 92 17.19 46.00 -1.81
C LYS A 92 16.80 45.48 -3.18
N ARG A 93 17.08 44.20 -3.47
CA ARG A 93 16.75 43.60 -4.76
C ARG A 93 15.25 43.42 -4.92
N LEU A 94 14.56 42.92 -3.91
CA LEU A 94 13.11 42.80 -3.88
C LEU A 94 12.41 44.17 -4.01
N ALA A 95 13.03 45.24 -3.49
CA ALA A 95 12.48 46.59 -3.59
C ALA A 95 12.70 47.26 -4.95
N ASN A 96 13.79 46.91 -5.66
CA ASN A 96 14.20 47.58 -6.89
C ASN A 96 13.86 46.79 -8.18
N ILE A 97 13.54 45.50 -8.06
CA ILE A 97 13.19 44.65 -9.21
C ILE A 97 11.68 44.46 -9.24
N TYR A 98 11.09 44.80 -10.38
CA TYR A 98 9.70 44.54 -10.69
C TYR A 98 9.58 43.14 -11.30
N ILE A 99 8.55 42.40 -10.93
CA ILE A 99 8.18 41.18 -11.61
C ILE A 99 7.33 41.54 -12.82
N THR A 100 7.77 41.10 -13.99
CA THR A 100 7.07 41.32 -15.25
C THR A 100 6.05 40.22 -15.50
N PHE A 101 4.83 40.63 -15.85
CA PHE A 101 3.74 39.77 -16.29
C PHE A 101 3.40 40.11 -17.74
N ASP A 102 3.45 39.09 -18.59
CA ASP A 102 3.01 39.17 -19.98
C ASP A 102 1.51 38.83 -20.04
N GLU A 103 0.68 39.83 -20.37
CA GLU A 103 -0.77 39.69 -20.50
C GLU A 103 -1.22 39.63 -21.97
N GLY A 104 -0.29 39.37 -22.91
CA GLY A 104 -0.55 39.27 -24.34
C GLY A 104 -0.53 40.64 -25.02
N ASP A 105 -1.54 41.47 -24.74
CA ASP A 105 -1.67 42.81 -25.35
C ASP A 105 -0.93 43.91 -24.56
N SER A 106 -0.51 43.60 -23.33
CA SER A 106 0.23 44.54 -22.48
C SER A 106 1.20 43.82 -21.56
N ILE A 107 2.25 44.54 -21.17
CA ILE A 107 3.21 44.11 -20.15
C ILE A 107 2.89 44.86 -18.86
N ARG A 108 2.73 44.12 -17.76
CA ARG A 108 2.57 44.70 -16.42
C ARG A 108 3.81 44.45 -15.58
N GLU A 109 4.32 45.50 -14.96
CA GLU A 109 5.40 45.41 -13.97
C GLU A 109 4.82 45.56 -12.57
N VAL A 110 5.19 44.67 -11.65
CA VAL A 110 4.65 44.61 -10.29
C VAL A 110 5.80 44.77 -9.30
N GLY A 111 5.77 45.83 -8.50
CA GLY A 111 6.72 46.01 -7.41
C GLY A 111 6.41 45.04 -6.27
N LEU A 112 7.45 44.48 -5.62
CA LEU A 112 7.24 43.47 -4.56
C LEU A 112 7.15 44.11 -3.17
N ILE A 113 8.19 44.83 -2.77
CA ILE A 113 8.25 45.52 -1.48
C ILE A 113 8.64 46.98 -1.70
N ARG A 114 8.30 47.85 -0.75
CA ARG A 114 8.77 49.25 -0.78
C ARG A 114 10.23 49.30 -0.35
N ASN A 115 10.97 50.28 -0.89
CA ASN A 115 12.32 50.59 -0.43
C ASN A 115 12.33 51.38 0.90
N ASP A 116 11.54 50.91 1.87
CA ASP A 116 11.45 51.43 3.24
C ASP A 116 11.46 50.24 4.21
N PHE A 117 12.64 49.69 4.46
CA PHE A 117 12.81 48.60 5.43
C PHE A 117 13.73 49.05 6.57
N LYS A 118 13.35 48.70 7.80
CA LYS A 118 14.03 49.16 9.03
C LYS A 118 14.62 47.98 9.77
N PHE A 119 15.92 48.04 10.01
CA PHE A 119 16.59 47.13 10.92
C PHE A 119 16.60 47.77 12.30
N GLU A 120 15.74 47.29 13.19
CA GLU A 120 15.69 47.81 14.55
C GLU A 120 16.95 47.41 15.32
N LYS A 121 17.56 48.39 15.99
CA LYS A 121 18.74 48.14 16.80
C LYS A 121 18.36 47.29 18.01
N TYR A 122 19.21 46.33 18.36
CA TYR A 122 19.09 45.50 19.58
C TYR A 122 17.89 44.54 19.66
N THR A 123 16.92 44.59 18.72
CA THR A 123 15.72 43.73 18.78
C THR A 123 15.77 42.53 17.84
N LYS A 124 16.79 42.41 16.96
CA LYS A 124 16.87 41.41 15.87
C LYS A 124 15.68 41.44 14.90
N LYS A 125 14.90 42.52 14.90
CA LYS A 125 13.71 42.68 14.06
C LYS A 125 14.00 43.48 12.81
N ILE A 126 13.30 43.11 11.75
CA ILE A 126 13.34 43.79 10.46
C ILE A 126 11.91 44.07 10.06
N LEU A 127 11.60 45.36 9.86
CA LEU A 127 10.29 45.84 9.46
C LEU A 127 10.30 46.10 7.95
N ILE A 128 9.31 45.58 7.24
CA ILE A 128 9.24 45.61 5.77
C ILE A 128 7.80 45.91 5.35
N ASN A 129 7.63 46.63 4.24
CA ASN A 129 6.32 47.02 3.72
C ASN A 129 6.18 46.47 2.31
N PHE A 130 5.00 45.98 1.96
CA PHE A 130 4.69 45.59 0.59
C PHE A 130 4.48 46.84 -0.29
N ASN A 131 4.79 46.70 -1.58
CA ASN A 131 4.31 47.65 -2.58
C ASN A 131 2.79 47.43 -2.77
N ASP A 132 2.04 48.49 -3.05
CA ASP A 132 0.60 48.43 -3.23
C ASP A 132 0.19 47.53 -4.41
N ASP A 133 1.08 47.39 -5.41
CA ASP A 133 0.89 46.48 -6.55
C ASP A 133 0.69 45.02 -6.12
N MET A 134 1.27 44.61 -4.98
CA MET A 134 1.11 43.25 -4.44
C MET A 134 -0.28 42.99 -3.86
N GLY A 135 -1.10 44.04 -3.66
CA GLY A 135 -2.41 43.93 -3.05
C GLY A 135 -3.30 42.90 -3.76
N GLU A 136 -3.33 42.96 -5.09
CA GLU A 136 -4.09 42.02 -5.94
C GLU A 136 -3.70 40.55 -5.72
N TYR A 137 -2.45 40.29 -5.34
CA TYR A 137 -1.88 38.94 -5.28
C TYR A 137 -1.88 38.33 -3.89
N LEU A 138 -1.97 39.13 -2.81
CA LEU A 138 -1.75 38.66 -1.45
C LEU A 138 -2.94 38.87 -0.50
N ILE A 139 -3.80 39.86 -0.74
CA ILE A 139 -4.90 40.23 0.18
C ILE A 139 -6.26 40.16 -0.52
N ASN A 140 -7.33 40.12 0.25
CA ASN A 140 -8.70 39.92 -0.24
C ASN A 140 -8.85 38.71 -1.19
N LEU A 141 -8.07 37.64 -0.94
CA LEU A 141 -8.04 36.46 -1.80
C LEU A 141 -9.27 35.58 -1.52
N LYS A 142 -10.21 35.54 -2.47
CA LYS A 142 -11.46 34.76 -2.35
C LYS A 142 -11.44 33.46 -3.15
N LYS A 143 -10.80 33.45 -4.32
CA LYS A 143 -10.74 32.33 -5.28
C LYS A 143 -9.41 32.35 -6.04
N ASN A 144 -9.05 31.24 -6.68
CA ASN A 144 -7.87 31.12 -7.56
C ASN A 144 -6.55 31.46 -6.86
N PHE A 145 -6.45 31.14 -5.57
CA PHE A 145 -5.21 31.22 -4.81
C PHE A 145 -4.81 29.81 -4.39
N PHE A 146 -3.56 29.68 -3.99
CA PHE A 146 -3.03 28.46 -3.41
C PHE A 146 -2.29 28.77 -2.12
N MET A 147 -2.11 27.72 -1.32
CA MET A 147 -1.38 27.82 -0.08
C MET A 147 -0.49 26.60 0.12
N TYR A 148 0.62 26.81 0.80
CA TYR A 148 1.53 25.75 1.23
C TYR A 148 2.23 26.15 2.53
N ASP A 149 2.73 25.17 3.26
CA ASP A 149 3.48 25.40 4.49
C ASP A 149 4.88 25.90 4.14
N LEU A 150 5.30 27.03 4.74
CA LEU A 150 6.59 27.67 4.44
C LEU A 150 7.76 26.69 4.62
N ILE A 151 7.63 25.76 5.58
CA ILE A 151 8.65 24.75 5.90
C ILE A 151 9.03 23.90 4.67
N ASP A 152 8.10 23.65 3.74
CA ASP A 152 8.34 22.78 2.58
C ASP A 152 9.42 23.35 1.65
N ILE A 153 9.54 24.67 1.55
CA ILE A 153 10.49 25.32 0.63
C ILE A 153 11.82 25.70 1.30
N VAL A 154 11.92 25.57 2.62
CA VAL A 154 13.09 26.02 3.41
C VAL A 154 14.36 25.32 2.96
N ASN A 155 14.27 24.03 2.61
CA ASN A 155 15.43 23.21 2.27
C ASN A 155 15.72 23.12 0.76
N PHE A 156 14.89 23.72 -0.10
CA PHE A 156 15.16 23.76 -1.54
C PHE A 156 16.41 24.58 -1.86
N LYS A 157 17.30 24.05 -2.69
CA LYS A 157 18.58 24.64 -3.09
C LYS A 157 18.47 25.34 -4.44
N PHE A 158 17.45 25.04 -5.24
CA PHE A 158 17.25 25.64 -6.56
C PHE A 158 15.96 26.48 -6.65
N LYS A 159 16.03 27.62 -7.34
CA LYS A 159 14.85 28.51 -7.53
C LYS A 159 13.80 27.89 -8.43
N HIS A 160 14.25 27.09 -9.40
CA HIS A 160 13.38 26.35 -10.31
C HIS A 160 12.51 25.35 -9.53
N THR A 161 13.05 24.74 -8.46
CA THR A 161 12.30 23.87 -7.54
C THR A 161 11.18 24.63 -6.84
N ILE A 162 11.45 25.82 -6.28
CA ILE A 162 10.42 26.66 -5.66
C ILE A 162 9.30 26.96 -6.67
N LYS A 163 9.67 27.41 -7.88
CA LYS A 163 8.70 27.79 -8.91
C LYS A 163 7.85 26.62 -9.38
N PHE A 164 8.47 25.45 -9.58
CA PHE A 164 7.76 24.24 -9.96
C PHE A 164 6.84 23.72 -8.85
N TYR A 165 7.33 23.70 -7.61
CA TYR A 165 6.54 23.32 -6.45
C TYR A 165 5.30 24.20 -6.30
N GLU A 166 5.47 25.53 -6.42
CA GLU A 166 4.38 26.49 -6.38
C GLU A 166 3.38 26.27 -7.52
N TYR A 167 3.87 26.05 -8.74
CA TYR A 167 3.03 25.71 -9.89
C TYR A 167 2.20 24.46 -9.59
N ILE A 168 2.81 23.36 -9.16
CA ILE A 168 2.11 22.11 -8.86
C ILE A 168 1.12 22.30 -7.71
N LYS A 169 1.44 23.08 -6.67
CA LYS A 169 0.50 23.40 -5.58
C LYS A 169 -0.70 24.24 -6.03
N SER A 170 -0.54 25.07 -7.07
CA SER A 170 -1.66 25.84 -7.64
C SER A 170 -2.63 25.01 -8.46
N GLN A 171 -2.23 23.82 -8.89
CA GLN A 171 -3.07 22.88 -9.63
C GLN A 171 -3.84 21.98 -8.66
N SER A 172 -5.12 21.76 -8.91
CA SER A 172 -5.94 20.81 -8.14
C SER A 172 -5.81 19.37 -8.62
N LEU A 173 -5.26 19.16 -9.82
CA LEU A 173 -5.15 17.85 -10.45
C LEU A 173 -4.00 17.02 -9.87
N ASN A 174 -4.22 15.71 -9.81
CA ASN A 174 -3.20 14.72 -9.48
C ASN A 174 -2.43 14.23 -10.72
N VAL A 175 -2.95 14.47 -11.92
CA VAL A 175 -2.26 14.17 -13.18
C VAL A 175 -2.22 15.45 -14.01
N ILE A 176 -1.01 15.89 -14.37
CA ILE A 176 -0.79 17.14 -15.08
C ILE A 176 0.07 16.85 -16.30
N LYS A 177 -0.52 17.01 -17.49
CA LYS A 177 0.19 16.87 -18.77
C LYS A 177 0.64 18.25 -19.25
N LEU A 178 1.94 18.43 -19.47
CA LEU A 178 2.51 19.67 -19.98
C LEU A 178 3.44 19.43 -21.17
N LYS A 179 3.46 20.38 -22.11
CA LYS A 179 4.50 20.44 -23.13
C LYS A 179 5.83 20.84 -22.49
N ILE A 180 6.93 20.35 -23.04
CA ILE A 180 8.29 20.73 -22.58
C ILE A 180 8.47 22.24 -22.61
N ASP A 181 8.02 22.91 -23.67
CA ASP A 181 8.14 24.36 -23.78
C ASP A 181 7.38 25.07 -22.65
N THR A 182 6.14 24.65 -22.35
CA THR A 182 5.37 25.19 -21.22
C THR A 182 6.08 25.00 -19.88
N ILE A 183 6.75 23.86 -19.66
CA ILE A 183 7.53 23.64 -18.43
C ILE A 183 8.72 24.61 -18.39
N LYS A 184 9.44 24.78 -19.49
CA LYS A 184 10.55 25.74 -19.58
C LYS A 184 10.08 27.17 -19.34
N GLU A 185 8.89 27.54 -19.82
CA GLU A 185 8.29 28.84 -19.53
C GLU A 185 7.98 29.01 -18.05
N ILE A 186 7.33 28.01 -17.43
CA ILE A 186 7.05 28.01 -15.99
C ILE A 186 8.35 28.16 -15.19
N LEU A 187 9.48 27.60 -15.65
CA LEU A 187 10.75 27.65 -14.94
C LEU A 187 11.62 28.88 -15.27
N ASP A 188 11.17 29.81 -16.10
CA ASP A 188 11.97 30.92 -16.65
C ASP A 188 13.24 30.47 -17.42
N LEU A 189 13.09 29.36 -18.14
CA LEU A 189 14.14 28.73 -18.96
C LEU A 189 13.81 28.79 -20.46
N ARG A 190 13.02 29.80 -20.88
CA ARG A 190 12.76 30.07 -22.30
C ARG A 190 14.09 30.13 -23.08
N ASN A 191 14.13 29.46 -24.23
CA ASN A 191 15.30 29.35 -25.11
C ASN A 191 16.56 28.69 -24.49
N LYS A 192 16.47 28.10 -23.30
CA LYS A 192 17.55 27.31 -22.68
C LYS A 192 17.33 25.81 -22.90
N TYR A 193 18.42 25.05 -22.75
CA TYR A 193 18.44 23.58 -22.89
C TYR A 193 17.84 23.10 -24.22
N SER A 194 18.49 23.43 -25.34
CA SER A 194 18.02 23.03 -26.68
C SER A 194 17.81 21.52 -26.81
N ARG A 195 18.67 20.71 -26.19
CA ARG A 195 18.51 19.24 -26.12
C ARG A 195 17.65 18.86 -24.92
N TYR A 196 16.63 18.02 -25.17
CA TYR A 196 15.75 17.49 -24.12
C TYR A 196 16.53 16.74 -23.02
N THR A 197 17.56 15.96 -23.39
CA THR A 197 18.38 15.21 -22.44
C THR A 197 18.96 16.10 -21.36
N ASN A 198 19.53 17.25 -21.74
CA ASN A 198 20.13 18.19 -20.79
C ASN A 198 19.06 18.85 -19.92
N PHE A 199 17.91 19.21 -20.50
CA PHE A 199 16.79 19.73 -19.71
C PHE A 199 16.31 18.70 -18.66
N ARG A 200 16.23 17.43 -19.07
CA ARG A 200 15.81 16.34 -18.19
C ARG A 200 16.78 16.12 -17.04
N THR A 201 18.06 15.90 -17.34
CA THR A 201 19.07 15.56 -16.33
C THR A 201 19.43 16.74 -15.44
N ASP A 202 19.55 17.94 -16.00
CA ASP A 202 20.11 19.08 -15.28
C ASP A 202 19.04 19.92 -14.55
N VAL A 203 17.77 19.74 -14.92
CA VAL A 203 16.66 20.53 -14.38
C VAL A 203 15.54 19.63 -13.89
N LEU A 204 14.90 18.86 -14.77
CA LEU A 204 13.65 18.17 -14.42
C LEU A 204 13.84 17.13 -13.31
N GLU A 205 14.82 16.24 -13.45
CA GLU A 205 15.11 15.20 -12.46
C GLU A 205 15.56 15.85 -11.14
N VAL A 206 16.45 16.86 -11.22
CA VAL A 206 16.95 17.61 -10.06
C VAL A 206 15.81 18.27 -9.26
N ILE A 207 14.88 18.97 -9.91
CA ILE A 207 13.78 19.64 -9.19
C ILE A 207 12.78 18.64 -8.60
N ILE A 208 12.54 17.50 -9.26
CA ILE A 208 11.62 16.48 -8.77
C ILE A 208 12.22 15.75 -7.58
N GLU A 209 13.49 15.35 -7.67
CA GLU A 209 14.24 14.76 -6.56
C GLU A 209 14.24 15.70 -5.37
N GLU A 210 14.57 16.98 -5.56
CA GLU A 210 14.60 17.94 -4.46
C GLU A 210 13.23 18.16 -3.80
N ILE A 211 12.14 18.20 -4.57
CA ILE A 211 10.78 18.27 -4.01
C ILE A 211 10.48 17.04 -3.17
N ASN A 212 10.75 15.84 -3.70
CA ASN A 212 10.46 14.58 -3.03
C ASN A 212 11.33 14.34 -1.79
N GLU A 213 12.56 14.88 -1.75
CA GLU A 213 13.45 14.79 -0.59
C GLU A 213 13.08 15.78 0.53
N CYS A 214 12.58 16.98 0.17
CA CYS A 214 12.40 18.06 1.13
C CYS A 214 10.94 18.30 1.55
N SER A 215 9.95 17.95 0.72
CA SER A 215 8.52 18.15 1.03
C SER A 215 7.89 16.88 1.59
N ASN A 216 7.13 17.03 2.68
CA ASN A 216 6.34 15.93 3.25
C ASN A 216 4.88 15.93 2.76
N THR A 217 4.46 16.97 2.04
CA THR A 217 3.05 17.15 1.63
C THR A 217 2.82 16.90 0.15
N LEU A 218 3.90 16.75 -0.63
CA LEU A 218 3.84 16.65 -2.09
C LEU A 218 4.89 15.67 -2.61
N PHE A 219 4.45 14.66 -3.34
CA PHE A 219 5.32 13.75 -4.08
C PHE A 219 4.98 13.79 -5.56
N ILE A 220 6.01 13.83 -6.40
CA ILE A 220 5.88 13.96 -7.85
C ILE A 220 6.68 12.84 -8.51
N SER A 221 6.04 12.13 -9.43
CA SER A 221 6.72 11.31 -10.44
C SER A 221 6.28 11.76 -11.83
N TYR A 222 6.97 11.30 -12.86
CA TYR A 222 6.61 11.67 -14.23
C TYR A 222 6.77 10.51 -15.21
N SER A 223 6.06 10.63 -16.33
CA SER A 223 6.20 9.78 -17.50
C SER A 223 6.31 10.64 -18.75
N GLU A 224 7.01 10.14 -19.76
CA GLU A 224 7.26 10.84 -21.01
C GLU A 224 6.26 10.39 -22.07
N GLU A 225 5.70 11.34 -22.83
CA GLU A 225 4.90 11.04 -24.02
C GLU A 225 5.62 11.57 -25.27
N ARG A 226 5.76 10.67 -26.25
CA ARG A 226 6.45 10.94 -27.50
C ARG A 226 5.48 11.22 -28.63
N VAL A 227 5.85 12.20 -29.45
CA VAL A 227 5.21 12.47 -30.75
C VAL A 227 6.26 12.21 -31.82
N GLY A 228 6.17 11.05 -32.46
CA GLY A 228 7.23 10.53 -33.31
C GLY A 228 8.50 10.20 -32.51
N PRO A 229 9.71 10.62 -32.95
CA PRO A 229 10.94 10.31 -32.23
C PRO A 229 11.23 11.26 -31.05
N LYS A 230 10.47 12.37 -30.92
CA LYS A 230 10.70 13.40 -29.91
C LYS A 230 9.77 13.21 -28.72
N VAL A 231 10.31 13.36 -27.51
CA VAL A 231 9.49 13.58 -26.31
C VAL A 231 8.92 14.99 -26.45
N GLU A 232 7.60 15.12 -26.39
CA GLU A 232 6.90 16.40 -26.57
C GLU A 232 6.20 16.81 -25.27
N TYR A 233 5.66 15.83 -24.53
CA TYR A 233 4.93 16.08 -23.30
C TYR A 233 5.52 15.29 -22.13
N ILE A 234 5.37 15.87 -20.94
CA ILE A 234 5.62 15.23 -19.66
C ILE A 234 4.30 15.15 -18.91
N ILE A 235 3.99 13.95 -18.43
CA ILE A 235 2.82 13.67 -17.61
C ILE A 235 3.31 13.51 -16.18
N PHE A 236 3.03 14.50 -15.35
CA PHE A 236 3.32 14.49 -13.92
C PHE A 236 2.21 13.78 -13.16
N HIS A 237 2.60 12.85 -12.29
CA HIS A 237 1.74 12.17 -11.33
C HIS A 237 2.04 12.73 -9.95
N VAL A 238 1.06 13.41 -9.37
CA VAL A 238 1.18 14.18 -8.15
C VAL A 238 0.37 13.51 -7.05
N LYS A 239 1.07 13.13 -5.97
CA LYS A 239 0.45 12.62 -4.75
C LYS A 239 0.51 13.72 -3.69
N ARG A 240 -0.64 14.03 -3.08
CA ARG A 240 -0.77 15.10 -2.09
C ARG A 240 -1.15 14.48 -0.75
N ILE A 241 -0.31 14.70 0.25
CA ILE A 241 -0.56 14.23 1.61
C ILE A 241 -1.10 15.41 2.41
N LYS A 242 -2.24 15.22 3.10
CA LYS A 242 -2.75 16.24 4.02
C LYS A 242 -1.80 16.33 5.22
N SER A 243 -1.36 17.54 5.55
CA SER A 243 -0.52 17.84 6.72
C SER A 243 -1.06 17.24 8.01
N ASP A 244 -2.38 17.19 8.14
CA ASP A 244 -3.08 16.79 9.37
C ASP A 244 -2.96 15.28 9.62
N LEU A 245 -2.87 14.47 8.55
CA LEU A 245 -2.66 13.03 8.63
C LEU A 245 -1.25 12.66 9.10
N LEU A 246 -0.26 13.54 8.90
CA LEU A 246 1.11 13.32 9.36
C LEU A 246 1.22 13.44 10.89
N LEU A 247 0.37 14.26 11.52
CA LEU A 247 0.35 14.46 12.98
C LEU A 247 -0.33 13.29 13.73
N GLU A 248 -1.38 12.70 13.16
CA GLU A 248 -2.13 11.58 13.75
C GLU A 248 -1.38 10.23 13.63
N SER A 249 -0.46 10.12 12.68
CA SER A 249 0.28 8.88 12.39
C SER A 249 1.22 8.39 13.51
N THR A 250 1.45 9.21 14.54
CA THR A 250 2.25 8.86 15.73
C THR A 250 1.50 7.99 16.75
N VAL A 251 0.19 7.74 16.60
CA VAL A 251 -0.63 7.10 17.65
C VAL A 251 -1.26 5.75 17.28
N ILE A 252 -1.22 5.27 16.04
CA ILE A 252 -1.83 3.95 15.73
C ILE A 252 -0.83 2.81 15.97
N GLN A 253 -0.73 2.37 17.22
CA GLN A 253 -0.22 1.04 17.58
C GLN A 253 -1.33 -0.01 17.36
N GLY A 254 -1.53 -0.40 16.11
CA GLY A 254 -2.23 -1.63 15.77
C GLY A 254 -1.22 -2.57 15.13
N LYS A 255 -1.08 -3.80 15.66
CA LYS A 255 -0.25 -4.82 15.00
C LYS A 255 -0.83 -5.10 13.61
N ASN A 256 -0.06 -4.84 12.54
CA ASN A 256 -0.48 -5.16 11.19
C ASN A 256 0.12 -6.52 10.77
N LYS A 257 -0.47 -7.16 9.75
CA LYS A 257 -0.03 -8.49 9.29
C LYS A 257 1.40 -8.53 8.73
N TYR A 258 1.98 -7.38 8.37
CA TYR A 258 3.34 -7.24 7.84
C TYR A 258 4.35 -6.77 8.89
N ASP A 259 3.99 -6.76 10.17
CA ASP A 259 4.89 -6.33 11.25
C ASP A 259 6.21 -7.11 11.27
N TYR A 260 6.21 -8.36 10.79
CA TYR A 260 7.41 -9.20 10.68
C TYR A 260 8.44 -8.68 9.66
N LEU A 261 8.05 -7.79 8.75
CA LEU A 261 8.94 -7.13 7.79
C LEU A 261 9.55 -5.85 8.35
N ILE A 262 9.03 -5.32 9.47
CA ILE A 262 9.50 -4.07 10.05
C ILE A 262 10.97 -4.22 10.47
N LYS A 263 11.78 -3.22 10.14
CA LYS A 263 13.24 -3.11 10.26
C LYS A 263 14.06 -4.02 9.34
N LYS A 264 13.44 -4.79 8.45
CA LYS A 264 14.19 -5.52 7.42
C LYS A 264 14.68 -4.58 6.33
N GLU A 265 15.80 -4.95 5.70
CA GLU A 265 16.44 -4.16 4.64
C GLU A 265 15.87 -4.54 3.25
N CYS A 266 15.76 -3.56 2.37
CA CYS A 266 15.34 -3.73 0.98
C CYS A 266 16.07 -2.73 0.08
N GLU A 267 16.14 -3.05 -1.22
CA GLU A 267 16.60 -2.11 -2.23
C GLU A 267 15.40 -1.47 -2.95
N TYR A 268 15.36 -0.15 -2.97
CA TYR A 268 14.35 0.62 -3.69
C TYR A 268 15.01 1.79 -4.40
N LEU A 269 14.76 1.94 -5.71
CA LEU A 269 15.37 2.98 -6.56
C LEU A 269 16.91 3.04 -6.44
N ASN A 270 17.56 1.87 -6.48
CA ASN A 270 19.02 1.70 -6.36
C ASN A 270 19.62 2.22 -5.04
N LYS A 271 18.83 2.28 -3.96
CA LYS A 271 19.26 2.66 -2.60
C LYS A 271 18.75 1.64 -1.57
N PHE A 272 19.54 1.41 -0.53
CA PHE A 272 19.20 0.52 0.58
C PHE A 272 18.34 1.23 1.61
N HIS A 273 17.22 0.61 2.00
CA HIS A 273 16.28 1.13 2.99
C HIS A 273 15.85 0.04 3.99
N THR A 274 15.44 0.43 5.20
CA THR A 274 14.74 -0.40 6.17
C THR A 274 13.24 -0.11 6.16
N LEU A 275 12.38 -1.12 6.34
CA LEU A 275 10.95 -0.89 6.52
C LEU A 275 10.66 -0.31 7.91
N GLU A 276 10.00 0.83 8.02
CA GLU A 276 9.67 1.45 9.31
C GLU A 276 8.20 1.28 9.68
N LYS A 277 7.29 1.36 8.70
CA LYS A 277 5.85 1.25 8.93
C LYS A 277 5.13 0.72 7.71
N VAL A 278 4.08 -0.06 7.93
CA VAL A 278 3.05 -0.35 6.94
C VAL A 278 1.71 0.09 7.52
N ASP A 279 0.93 0.82 6.74
CA ASP A 279 -0.39 1.31 7.09
C ASP A 279 -1.37 0.81 6.02
N LEU A 280 -2.22 -0.14 6.43
CA LEU A 280 -3.16 -0.82 5.54
C LEU A 280 -4.38 0.05 5.20
N ASP A 281 -4.76 0.96 6.10
CA ASP A 281 -5.93 1.81 5.91
C ASP A 281 -5.64 2.88 4.84
N ASN A 282 -4.39 3.34 4.78
CA ASN A 282 -3.94 4.35 3.83
C ASN A 282 -3.11 3.78 2.66
N ASN A 283 -3.00 2.45 2.54
CA ASN A 283 -2.16 1.76 1.56
C ASN A 283 -0.72 2.33 1.50
N LEU A 284 -0.12 2.59 2.66
CA LEU A 284 1.17 3.28 2.79
C LEU A 284 2.26 2.34 3.32
N ILE A 285 3.42 2.37 2.68
CA ILE A 285 4.68 1.75 3.12
C ILE A 285 5.66 2.87 3.43
N VAL A 286 6.27 2.85 4.61
CA VAL A 286 7.30 3.81 5.02
C VAL A 286 8.63 3.08 5.08
N LEU A 287 9.56 3.46 4.21
CA LEU A 287 10.93 2.98 4.22
C LEU A 287 11.84 4.06 4.81
N LYS A 288 12.98 3.69 5.39
CA LYS A 288 14.03 4.60 5.85
C LYS A 288 15.35 4.22 5.23
N GLU A 289 16.03 5.13 4.56
CA GLU A 289 17.30 4.82 3.90
C GLU A 289 18.41 4.47 4.93
N VAL A 290 19.16 3.37 4.73
CA VAL A 290 20.08 2.76 5.73
C VAL A 290 21.22 3.70 6.15
N SER A 291 21.58 4.66 5.29
CA SER A 291 22.69 5.60 5.53
C SER A 291 22.24 7.04 5.85
N THR A 292 20.93 7.28 5.96
CA THR A 292 20.35 8.61 6.21
C THR A 292 19.16 8.50 7.17
N GLU A 293 18.58 9.64 7.60
CA GLU A 293 17.28 9.64 8.28
C GLU A 293 16.13 9.97 7.31
N ASN A 294 16.34 9.76 6.02
CA ASN A 294 15.33 10.01 5.01
C ASN A 294 14.30 8.89 5.02
N PHE A 295 13.03 9.28 5.07
CA PHE A 295 11.91 8.35 4.98
C PHE A 295 11.28 8.43 3.59
N THR A 296 11.10 7.29 2.95
CA THR A 296 10.43 7.13 1.67
C THR A 296 9.03 6.58 1.92
N ASN A 297 8.01 7.41 1.72
CA ASN A 297 6.61 7.03 1.85
C ASN A 297 6.07 6.57 0.49
N ILE A 298 5.69 5.30 0.37
CA ILE A 298 5.16 4.70 -0.85
C ILE A 298 3.68 4.38 -0.64
N ILE A 299 2.81 5.13 -1.30
CA ILE A 299 1.35 4.92 -1.28
C ILE A 299 0.92 4.17 -2.54
N LYS A 300 0.05 3.18 -2.39
CA LYS A 300 -0.54 2.39 -3.48
C LYS A 300 -2.04 2.66 -3.62
N ASP A 301 -2.56 2.42 -4.81
CA ASP A 301 -3.96 2.70 -5.13
C ASP A 301 -4.92 1.76 -4.37
N ASP A 302 -4.45 0.55 -4.07
CA ASP A 302 -5.16 -0.49 -3.34
C ASP A 302 -4.21 -1.35 -2.47
N ILE A 303 -4.81 -2.16 -1.59
CA ILE A 303 -4.10 -3.09 -0.69
C ILE A 303 -3.31 -4.12 -1.51
N THR A 304 -3.80 -4.51 -2.68
CA THR A 304 -3.13 -5.47 -3.56
C THR A 304 -1.82 -4.92 -4.13
N GLY A 305 -1.81 -3.69 -4.62
CA GLY A 305 -0.59 -3.02 -5.08
C GLY A 305 0.42 -2.75 -3.96
N LEU A 306 -0.04 -2.58 -2.70
CA LEU A 306 0.82 -2.52 -1.51
C LEU A 306 1.51 -3.86 -1.26
N GLU A 307 0.75 -4.96 -1.28
CA GLU A 307 1.31 -6.28 -1.04
C GLU A 307 2.28 -6.71 -2.13
N GLU A 308 1.95 -6.48 -3.41
CA GLU A 308 2.86 -6.78 -4.52
C GLU A 308 4.19 -6.03 -4.39
N LEU A 309 4.16 -4.79 -3.91
CA LEU A 309 5.38 -4.04 -3.66
C LEU A 309 6.17 -4.58 -2.47
N LEU A 310 5.52 -4.93 -1.36
CA LEU A 310 6.20 -5.57 -0.22
C LEU A 310 6.86 -6.90 -0.64
N LYS A 311 6.19 -7.69 -1.50
CA LYS A 311 6.77 -8.91 -2.10
C LYS A 311 8.02 -8.61 -2.93
N ILE A 312 8.00 -7.54 -3.73
CA ILE A 312 9.15 -7.15 -4.56
C ILE A 312 10.32 -6.66 -3.70
N LEU A 313 10.03 -5.87 -2.66
CA LEU A 313 11.04 -5.27 -1.79
C LEU A 313 11.71 -6.28 -0.87
N PHE A 314 10.95 -7.22 -0.32
CA PHE A 314 11.40 -8.16 0.71
C PHE A 314 11.33 -9.61 0.23
N LYS A 315 11.78 -9.90 -0.99
CA LYS A 315 11.60 -11.24 -1.63
C LYS A 315 12.00 -12.43 -0.75
N ASP A 316 13.12 -12.33 -0.04
CA ASP A 316 13.66 -13.43 0.77
C ASP A 316 12.98 -13.53 2.16
N ASP A 317 12.29 -12.46 2.56
CA ASP A 317 11.79 -12.25 3.91
C ASP A 317 10.26 -12.21 3.98
N PHE A 318 9.61 -12.07 2.83
CA PHE A 318 8.17 -11.99 2.68
C PHE A 318 7.56 -13.37 2.86
N VAL A 319 6.94 -13.59 4.02
CA VAL A 319 6.08 -14.75 4.25
C VAL A 319 4.81 -14.56 3.45
N GLU A 320 4.59 -15.40 2.44
CA GLU A 320 3.28 -15.49 1.82
C GLU A 320 2.31 -16.08 2.85
N GLU A 321 1.47 -15.24 3.45
CA GLU A 321 0.17 -15.73 3.87
C GLU A 321 -0.52 -16.23 2.60
N GLU A 322 -0.93 -17.50 2.59
CA GLU A 322 -1.83 -18.04 1.57
C GLU A 322 -3.05 -17.11 1.49
N ARG A 323 -3.02 -16.20 0.52
CA ARG A 323 -4.15 -15.31 0.22
C ARG A 323 -5.31 -16.22 -0.13
N LYS A 324 -6.32 -16.22 0.75
CA LYS A 324 -7.64 -16.80 0.56
C LYS A 324 -8.14 -16.59 -0.86
N GLU A 325 -8.01 -17.65 -1.65
CA GLU A 325 -8.81 -18.20 -2.76
C GLU A 325 -9.53 -17.30 -3.77
N GLN A 326 -9.70 -15.98 -3.62
CA GLN A 326 -10.57 -15.17 -4.50
C GLN A 326 -9.84 -14.50 -5.69
N ASP A 327 -8.58 -14.08 -5.56
CA ASP A 327 -7.85 -13.37 -6.64
C ASP A 327 -7.10 -14.29 -7.63
N GLU A 328 -6.80 -15.53 -7.25
CA GLU A 328 -6.14 -16.52 -8.13
C GLU A 328 -7.10 -17.01 -9.25
N ILE A 329 -8.41 -16.87 -9.01
CA ILE A 329 -9.52 -17.29 -9.87
C ILE A 329 -9.56 -16.51 -11.17
N GLN A 330 -9.41 -15.19 -11.08
CA GLN A 330 -9.46 -14.28 -12.21
C GLN A 330 -8.22 -14.44 -13.11
N ARG A 331 -7.06 -14.76 -12.51
CA ARG A 331 -5.81 -15.04 -13.24
C ARG A 331 -5.88 -16.38 -13.99
N LEU A 332 -6.36 -17.46 -13.38
CA LEU A 332 -6.42 -18.79 -14.02
C LEU A 332 -7.39 -18.89 -15.21
N LEU A 333 -8.49 -18.12 -15.20
CA LEU A 333 -9.44 -18.02 -16.32
C LEU A 333 -8.83 -17.41 -17.60
N SER A 334 -7.73 -16.67 -17.46
CA SER A 334 -7.01 -16.05 -18.59
C SER A 334 -5.92 -16.94 -19.20
N VAL A 335 -5.62 -18.09 -18.59
CA VAL A 335 -4.51 -18.97 -18.99
C VAL A 335 -4.98 -19.99 -20.04
N LYS A 336 -4.36 -19.97 -21.23
CA LYS A 336 -4.65 -20.89 -22.34
C LYS A 336 -4.61 -22.37 -21.94
N ASP A 337 -3.77 -22.72 -20.97
CA ASP A 337 -3.59 -24.11 -20.53
C ASP A 337 -4.75 -24.65 -19.69
N PHE A 338 -5.42 -23.81 -18.89
CA PHE A 338 -6.62 -24.23 -18.16
C PHE A 338 -7.78 -24.53 -19.10
N LYS A 339 -7.96 -23.68 -20.12
CA LYS A 339 -8.98 -23.91 -21.16
C LYS A 339 -8.69 -25.20 -21.93
N LYS A 340 -7.44 -25.42 -22.35
CA LYS A 340 -7.02 -26.67 -23.01
C LYS A 340 -7.25 -27.90 -22.13
N PHE A 341 -6.89 -27.84 -20.84
CA PHE A 341 -7.13 -28.93 -19.89
C PHE A 341 -8.63 -29.24 -19.77
N LYS A 342 -9.46 -28.21 -19.55
CA LYS A 342 -10.91 -28.37 -19.42
C LYS A 342 -11.51 -29.00 -20.68
N ASP A 343 -11.17 -28.48 -21.85
CA ASP A 343 -11.66 -29.00 -23.13
C ASP A 343 -11.21 -30.46 -23.35
N GLN A 344 -9.98 -30.81 -22.96
CA GLN A 344 -9.46 -32.18 -23.04
C GLN A 344 -10.17 -33.15 -22.09
N VAL A 345 -10.42 -32.75 -20.83
CA VAL A 345 -11.12 -33.59 -19.85
C VAL A 345 -12.58 -33.77 -20.24
N ILE A 346 -13.26 -32.71 -20.70
CA ILE A 346 -14.63 -32.81 -21.21
C ILE A 346 -14.69 -33.80 -22.38
N SER A 347 -13.77 -33.69 -23.34
CA SER A 347 -13.73 -34.62 -24.49
C SER A 347 -13.44 -36.07 -24.10
N GLN A 348 -12.68 -36.31 -23.03
CA GLN A 348 -12.26 -37.66 -22.62
C GLN A 348 -13.28 -38.36 -21.70
N TYR A 349 -14.01 -37.57 -20.90
CA TYR A 349 -14.93 -38.05 -19.85
C TYR A 349 -16.40 -37.70 -20.11
N GLN A 350 -16.75 -37.27 -21.32
CA GLN A 350 -18.15 -37.08 -21.75
C GLN A 350 -18.96 -38.36 -21.50
N GLY A 351 -20.05 -38.25 -20.74
CA GLY A 351 -20.91 -39.37 -20.34
C GLY A 351 -20.33 -40.29 -19.25
N LYS A 352 -19.22 -39.91 -18.60
CA LYS A 352 -18.54 -40.74 -17.58
C LYS A 352 -18.43 -40.03 -16.23
N ASP A 353 -18.25 -40.86 -15.19
CA ASP A 353 -17.95 -40.40 -13.83
C ASP A 353 -16.59 -39.69 -13.82
N LEU A 354 -16.56 -38.50 -13.24
CA LEU A 354 -15.39 -37.65 -13.22
C LEU A 354 -14.58 -37.85 -11.94
N ALA A 355 -15.18 -37.63 -10.76
CA ALA A 355 -14.58 -37.89 -9.45
C ALA A 355 -15.60 -37.64 -8.32
N ASN A 356 -15.27 -38.07 -7.10
CA ASN A 356 -16.00 -37.75 -5.86
C ASN A 356 -15.13 -36.95 -4.88
N ASN A 357 -15.68 -36.57 -3.71
CA ASN A 357 -15.02 -35.72 -2.72
C ASN A 357 -14.67 -34.32 -3.28
N MET A 358 -15.59 -33.76 -4.07
CA MET A 358 -15.43 -32.46 -4.70
C MET A 358 -15.78 -31.32 -3.73
N PRO A 359 -15.07 -30.18 -3.75
CA PRO A 359 -15.37 -29.06 -2.85
C PRO A 359 -16.80 -28.56 -3.02
N GLY A 360 -17.54 -28.46 -1.92
CA GLY A 360 -18.95 -28.04 -1.90
C GLY A 360 -19.97 -29.17 -2.07
N PHE A 361 -19.53 -30.42 -2.19
CA PHE A 361 -20.37 -31.61 -2.29
C PHE A 361 -19.99 -32.63 -1.20
N ASP A 362 -20.93 -33.51 -0.85
CA ASP A 362 -20.67 -34.57 0.11
C ASP A 362 -19.58 -35.53 -0.40
N SER A 363 -18.82 -36.13 0.53
CA SER A 363 -17.61 -36.90 0.20
C SER A 363 -17.86 -38.13 -0.69
N ASP A 364 -19.09 -38.62 -0.69
CA ASP A 364 -19.63 -39.76 -1.44
C ASP A 364 -20.37 -39.35 -2.73
N GLU A 365 -20.69 -38.06 -2.92
CA GLU A 365 -21.35 -37.56 -4.13
C GLU A 365 -20.41 -37.59 -5.34
N ILE A 366 -20.88 -38.20 -6.44
CA ILE A 366 -20.08 -38.38 -7.67
C ILE A 366 -20.48 -37.30 -8.67
N VAL A 367 -19.50 -36.54 -9.14
CA VAL A 367 -19.66 -35.59 -10.24
C VAL A 367 -19.35 -36.30 -11.56
N ALA A 368 -20.20 -36.12 -12.57
CA ALA A 368 -20.05 -36.67 -13.92
C ALA A 368 -20.18 -35.58 -14.99
N ILE A 369 -19.80 -35.89 -16.24
CA ILE A 369 -19.96 -34.97 -17.38
C ILE A 369 -21.15 -35.41 -18.24
N GLN A 370 -22.12 -34.52 -18.42
CA GLN A 370 -23.30 -34.77 -19.23
C GLN A 370 -22.94 -34.93 -20.72
N GLU A 371 -23.50 -35.97 -21.36
CA GLU A 371 -23.14 -36.36 -22.73
C GLU A 371 -23.51 -35.30 -23.78
N ASP A 372 -24.68 -34.67 -23.66
CA ASP A 372 -25.18 -33.76 -24.71
C ASP A 372 -24.60 -32.34 -24.64
N THR A 373 -24.21 -31.90 -23.43
CA THR A 373 -23.90 -30.48 -23.14
C THR A 373 -22.47 -30.27 -22.65
N GLY A 374 -21.80 -31.31 -22.16
CA GLY A 374 -20.50 -31.20 -21.50
C GLY A 374 -20.56 -30.51 -20.12
N TYR A 375 -21.75 -30.30 -19.56
CA TYR A 375 -21.89 -29.73 -18.21
C TYR A 375 -21.60 -30.75 -17.12
N LEU A 376 -21.14 -30.26 -15.96
CA LEU A 376 -20.99 -31.09 -14.78
C LEU A 376 -22.36 -31.34 -14.14
N VAL A 377 -22.63 -32.59 -13.81
CA VAL A 377 -23.86 -33.04 -13.16
C VAL A 377 -23.53 -33.88 -11.94
N THR A 378 -24.37 -33.82 -10.91
CA THR A 378 -24.34 -34.74 -9.76
C THR A 378 -25.02 -36.04 -10.12
N LYS A 379 -24.43 -37.18 -9.76
CA LYS A 379 -24.95 -38.50 -10.14
C LYS A 379 -26.19 -38.91 -9.36
N SER A 380 -26.35 -38.44 -8.12
CA SER A 380 -27.49 -38.79 -7.26
C SER A 380 -28.84 -38.30 -7.80
N ASN A 381 -28.87 -37.10 -8.41
CA ASN A 381 -30.11 -36.45 -8.87
C ASN A 381 -30.04 -35.92 -10.31
N ASN A 382 -28.93 -36.13 -11.03
CA ASN A 382 -28.67 -35.66 -12.39
C ASN A 382 -28.85 -34.14 -12.57
N GLN A 383 -28.67 -33.37 -11.48
CA GLN A 383 -28.82 -31.93 -11.49
C GLN A 383 -27.58 -31.27 -12.09
N VAL A 384 -27.80 -30.31 -12.99
CA VAL A 384 -26.71 -29.51 -13.57
C VAL A 384 -26.11 -28.63 -12.48
N ILE A 385 -24.81 -28.80 -12.25
CA ILE A 385 -24.04 -28.01 -11.31
C ILE A 385 -23.95 -26.58 -11.84
N THR A 386 -24.16 -25.60 -10.96
CA THR A 386 -24.19 -24.20 -11.38
C THR A 386 -22.84 -23.75 -11.94
N LYS A 387 -22.85 -22.62 -12.65
CA LYS A 387 -21.63 -22.05 -13.27
C LYS A 387 -20.55 -21.73 -12.23
N GLU A 388 -20.95 -21.33 -11.02
CA GLU A 388 -20.03 -20.96 -9.93
C GLU A 388 -19.43 -22.20 -9.27
N GLU A 389 -20.26 -23.19 -8.93
CA GLU A 389 -19.83 -24.46 -8.33
C GLU A 389 -18.97 -25.30 -9.29
N SER A 390 -19.36 -25.38 -10.56
CA SER A 390 -18.61 -26.10 -11.59
C SER A 390 -17.20 -25.52 -11.76
N LEU A 391 -17.05 -24.21 -11.60
CA LEU A 391 -15.77 -23.51 -11.68
C LEU A 391 -14.88 -23.80 -10.47
N VAL A 392 -15.46 -24.06 -9.28
CA VAL A 392 -14.72 -24.55 -8.12
C VAL A 392 -14.22 -25.98 -8.35
N ILE A 393 -15.07 -26.87 -8.87
CA ILE A 393 -14.72 -28.26 -9.20
C ILE A 393 -13.58 -28.32 -10.23
N TRP A 394 -13.70 -27.58 -11.33
CA TRP A 394 -12.69 -27.58 -12.40
C TRP A 394 -11.31 -27.11 -11.91
N LYS A 395 -11.26 -26.19 -10.94
CA LYS A 395 -10.00 -25.76 -10.33
C LYS A 395 -9.41 -26.82 -9.43
N HIS A 396 -10.24 -27.49 -8.63
CA HIS A 396 -9.80 -28.57 -7.76
C HIS A 396 -9.17 -29.71 -8.58
N LEU A 397 -9.83 -30.11 -9.67
CA LEU A 397 -9.31 -31.12 -10.62
C LEU A 397 -8.06 -30.64 -11.38
N TYR A 398 -7.94 -29.35 -11.69
CA TYR A 398 -6.74 -28.81 -12.34
C TYR A 398 -5.52 -28.81 -11.42
N LYS A 399 -5.70 -28.53 -10.12
CA LYS A 399 -4.64 -28.62 -9.09
C LYS A 399 -4.29 -30.08 -8.78
N ASN A 400 -5.28 -30.97 -8.78
CA ASN A 400 -5.13 -32.41 -8.48
C ASN A 400 -5.47 -33.27 -9.70
N ARG A 401 -4.65 -33.16 -10.76
CA ARG A 401 -4.92 -33.82 -12.06
C ARG A 401 -5.00 -35.35 -11.96
N ASP A 402 -4.35 -35.91 -10.95
CA ASP A 402 -4.33 -37.33 -10.63
C ASP A 402 -5.65 -37.85 -10.05
N LEU A 403 -6.57 -36.96 -9.64
CA LEU A 403 -7.93 -37.30 -9.19
C LEU A 403 -8.93 -37.40 -10.35
N VAL A 404 -8.60 -36.87 -11.53
CA VAL A 404 -9.48 -36.93 -12.71
C VAL A 404 -9.69 -38.38 -13.11
N GLY A 405 -10.95 -38.83 -13.07
CA GLY A 405 -11.35 -40.21 -13.35
C GLY A 405 -11.20 -41.18 -12.19
N LYS A 406 -10.86 -40.72 -10.97
CA LYS A 406 -10.77 -41.57 -9.77
C LYS A 406 -11.95 -41.32 -8.84
N VAL A 407 -12.75 -42.36 -8.60
CA VAL A 407 -13.82 -42.36 -7.59
C VAL A 407 -13.33 -43.22 -6.42
N THR A 408 -13.19 -42.60 -5.25
CA THR A 408 -12.69 -43.27 -4.03
C THR A 408 -13.87 -43.59 -3.12
N ILE A 409 -14.29 -44.85 -3.06
CA ILE A 409 -15.37 -45.28 -2.15
C ILE A 409 -14.73 -45.50 -0.77
N LYS A 410 -14.95 -44.58 0.18
CA LYS A 410 -14.56 -44.81 1.59
C LYS A 410 -15.51 -45.84 2.19
N ASN A 411 -14.98 -46.98 2.66
CA ASN A 411 -15.77 -47.91 3.45
C ASN A 411 -15.90 -47.32 4.88
N PRO A 412 -17.12 -47.05 5.37
CA PRO A 412 -17.33 -46.32 6.63
C PRO A 412 -16.83 -47.04 7.89
N ILE A 413 -16.38 -48.29 7.76
CA ILE A 413 -15.99 -49.16 8.87
C ILE A 413 -14.50 -49.02 9.25
N THR A 414 -13.65 -48.56 8.33
CA THR A 414 -12.19 -48.60 8.50
C THR A 414 -11.68 -47.80 9.72
N ASP A 415 -12.41 -46.75 10.11
CA ASP A 415 -12.05 -45.86 11.21
C ASP A 415 -12.36 -46.45 12.61
N TYR A 416 -13.02 -47.61 12.66
CA TYR A 416 -13.36 -48.31 13.90
C TYR A 416 -12.47 -49.53 14.19
N MET A 417 -11.66 -49.97 13.22
CA MET A 417 -10.75 -51.09 13.38
C MET A 417 -9.66 -50.78 14.42
N ASN A 418 -9.27 -51.78 15.22
CA ASN A 418 -8.25 -51.69 16.27
C ASN A 418 -8.56 -50.72 17.42
N LYS A 419 -9.80 -50.20 17.55
CA LYS A 419 -10.19 -49.40 18.71
C LYS A 419 -10.35 -50.28 19.96
N ILE A 420 -9.91 -49.74 21.09
CA ILE A 420 -10.02 -50.38 22.40
C ILE A 420 -11.36 -50.02 23.04
N LEU A 421 -12.06 -51.03 23.55
CA LEU A 421 -13.34 -50.94 24.24
C LEU A 421 -13.19 -51.46 25.67
N TYR A 422 -13.84 -50.80 26.62
CA TYR A 422 -13.92 -51.14 28.04
C TYR A 422 -15.33 -51.65 28.32
N ILE A 423 -15.48 -52.96 28.48
CA ILE A 423 -16.79 -53.61 28.65
C ILE A 423 -16.86 -54.24 30.04
N ASN A 424 -17.93 -53.93 30.77
CA ASN A 424 -18.19 -54.52 32.09
C ASN A 424 -18.70 -55.96 31.94
N LYS A 425 -17.97 -56.93 32.50
CA LYS A 425 -18.40 -58.33 32.64
C LYS A 425 -18.42 -58.73 34.11
N ASN A 426 -19.30 -59.64 34.48
CA ASN A 426 -19.29 -60.21 35.83
C ASN A 426 -18.23 -61.32 35.89
N ASN A 427 -17.35 -61.27 36.88
CA ASN A 427 -16.41 -62.35 37.15
C ASN A 427 -17.15 -63.58 37.72
N SER A 428 -16.43 -64.69 37.89
CA SER A 428 -16.97 -65.97 38.42
C SER A 428 -17.62 -65.87 39.80
N PHE A 429 -17.43 -64.75 40.51
CA PHE A 429 -17.97 -64.43 41.83
C PHE A 429 -19.15 -63.43 41.79
N GLY A 430 -19.55 -62.97 40.60
CA GLY A 430 -20.70 -62.07 40.40
C GLY A 430 -20.38 -60.58 40.53
N GLU A 431 -19.11 -60.21 40.68
CA GLU A 431 -18.66 -58.81 40.75
C GLU A 431 -18.36 -58.26 39.35
N LYS A 432 -18.68 -56.97 39.12
CA LYS A 432 -18.46 -56.32 37.83
C LYS A 432 -16.99 -55.91 37.67
N GLU A 433 -16.32 -56.47 36.68
CA GLU A 433 -14.96 -56.10 36.26
C GLU A 433 -14.98 -55.47 34.86
N ILE A 434 -14.11 -54.48 34.65
CA ILE A 434 -13.92 -53.82 33.36
C ILE A 434 -12.87 -54.61 32.56
N CYS A 435 -13.32 -55.31 31.52
CA CYS A 435 -12.46 -56.03 30.58
C CYS A 435 -12.11 -55.14 29.39
N LYS A 436 -10.89 -55.27 28.85
CA LYS A 436 -10.41 -54.47 27.71
C LYS A 436 -10.41 -55.33 26.45
N TYR A 437 -11.22 -54.93 25.48
CA TYR A 437 -11.32 -55.58 24.19
C TYR A 437 -10.79 -54.68 23.09
N MET A 438 -10.28 -55.26 22.01
CA MET A 438 -9.92 -54.57 20.78
C MET A 438 -10.82 -55.05 19.65
N ILE A 439 -11.31 -54.13 18.82
CA ILE A 439 -12.05 -54.48 17.61
C ILE A 439 -11.08 -55.10 16.61
N SER A 440 -11.21 -56.40 16.37
CA SER A 440 -10.33 -57.18 15.49
C SER A 440 -10.86 -57.27 14.07
N ASP A 441 -12.18 -57.26 13.88
CA ASP A 441 -12.81 -57.31 12.55
C ASP A 441 -14.23 -56.72 12.60
N ILE A 442 -14.73 -56.23 11.46
CA ILE A 442 -16.12 -55.81 11.31
C ILE A 442 -16.60 -56.27 9.93
N LYS A 443 -17.65 -57.09 9.91
CA LYS A 443 -18.19 -57.68 8.67
C LYS A 443 -19.55 -57.11 8.31
N GLU A 444 -19.74 -56.89 7.01
CA GLU A 444 -21.02 -56.53 6.41
C GLU A 444 -21.94 -57.76 6.35
N GLU A 445 -23.12 -57.66 6.97
CA GLU A 445 -24.18 -58.68 6.94
C GLU A 445 -25.53 -57.99 6.65
N LEU A 446 -26.34 -58.58 5.78
CA LEU A 446 -27.71 -58.12 5.56
C LEU A 446 -28.60 -58.64 6.69
N ASP A 447 -29.50 -57.80 7.19
CA ASP A 447 -30.53 -58.25 8.13
C ASP A 447 -31.70 -58.95 7.42
N ASP A 448 -32.64 -59.48 8.20
CA ASP A 448 -33.82 -60.20 7.69
C ASP A 448 -34.73 -59.33 6.80
N SER A 449 -34.52 -58.01 6.80
CA SER A 449 -35.24 -57.04 5.95
C SER A 449 -34.43 -56.57 4.74
N GLY A 450 -33.24 -57.14 4.51
CA GLY A 450 -32.37 -56.82 3.38
C GLY A 450 -31.54 -55.55 3.54
N ASN A 451 -31.45 -54.98 4.75
CA ASN A 451 -30.66 -53.78 5.01
C ASN A 451 -29.23 -54.14 5.42
N LEU A 452 -28.25 -53.40 4.90
CA LEU A 452 -26.84 -53.55 5.24
C LEU A 452 -26.58 -53.15 6.70
N LYS A 453 -26.07 -54.10 7.49
CA LYS A 453 -25.64 -53.89 8.87
C LYS A 453 -24.26 -54.51 9.09
N TYR A 454 -23.69 -54.23 10.26
CA TYR A 454 -22.32 -54.55 10.60
C TYR A 454 -22.27 -55.45 11.83
N ARG A 455 -21.53 -56.56 11.74
CA ARG A 455 -21.20 -57.43 12.87
C ARG A 455 -19.79 -57.14 13.33
N VAL A 456 -19.64 -56.82 14.61
CA VAL A 456 -18.34 -56.44 15.20
C VAL A 456 -17.73 -57.65 15.88
N TYR A 457 -16.45 -57.86 15.65
CA TYR A 457 -15.64 -58.88 16.28
C TYR A 457 -14.62 -58.21 17.21
N ILE A 458 -14.57 -58.67 18.45
CA ILE A 458 -13.73 -58.11 19.50
C ILE A 458 -12.88 -59.20 20.13
N GLN A 459 -11.61 -58.87 20.42
CA GLN A 459 -10.65 -59.78 21.03
C GLN A 459 -10.17 -59.22 22.36
N ASP A 460 -10.08 -60.06 23.38
CA ASP A 460 -9.58 -59.63 24.69
C ASP A 460 -8.08 -59.30 24.58
N ILE A 461 -7.70 -58.13 25.10
CA ILE A 461 -6.31 -57.66 25.06
C ILE A 461 -5.47 -58.37 26.13
N GLN A 462 -6.10 -58.82 27.23
CA GLN A 462 -5.40 -59.41 28.37
C GLN A 462 -5.22 -60.93 28.23
N ASP A 463 -6.09 -61.60 27.46
CA ASP A 463 -5.93 -63.01 27.10
C ASP A 463 -6.00 -63.20 25.58
N PRO A 464 -4.86 -63.07 24.86
CA PRO A 464 -4.81 -63.16 23.40
C PRO A 464 -5.15 -64.55 22.85
N LEU A 465 -5.17 -65.59 23.71
CA LEU A 465 -5.49 -66.97 23.37
C LEU A 465 -7.01 -67.25 23.46
N GLN A 466 -7.79 -66.30 23.98
CA GLN A 466 -9.24 -66.38 24.02
C GLN A 466 -9.85 -66.16 22.63
N ASP A 467 -10.88 -66.96 22.30
CA ASP A 467 -11.57 -66.86 21.00
C ASP A 467 -12.20 -65.48 20.80
N VAL A 468 -12.17 -64.99 19.56
CA VAL A 468 -12.74 -63.70 19.17
C VAL A 468 -14.25 -63.70 19.39
N GLU A 469 -14.73 -62.79 20.22
CA GLU A 469 -16.16 -62.63 20.50
C GLU A 469 -16.83 -61.79 19.42
N LYS A 470 -18.03 -62.19 19.00
CA LYS A 470 -18.84 -61.43 18.02
C LYS A 470 -20.01 -60.73 18.68
N SER A 471 -20.41 -59.57 18.16
CA SER A 471 -21.60 -58.86 18.62
C SER A 471 -22.85 -59.74 18.43
N LYS A 472 -23.70 -59.76 19.46
CA LYS A 472 -24.95 -60.54 19.45
C LYS A 472 -25.96 -59.97 18.45
N SER A 473 -26.03 -58.65 18.34
CA SER A 473 -26.86 -57.93 17.37
C SER A 473 -26.04 -57.41 16.20
N LEU A 474 -26.70 -57.30 15.05
CA LEU A 474 -26.22 -56.55 13.89
C LEU A 474 -26.47 -55.06 14.12
N LEU A 475 -25.45 -54.24 13.87
CA LEU A 475 -25.49 -52.80 14.15
C LEU A 475 -25.59 -52.00 12.84
N THR A 476 -26.40 -50.95 12.83
CA THR A 476 -26.29 -49.91 11.79
C THR A 476 -25.02 -49.08 12.00
N ILE A 477 -24.62 -48.26 11.01
CA ILE A 477 -23.40 -47.43 11.13
C ILE A 477 -23.47 -46.47 12.33
N GLU A 478 -24.64 -45.88 12.58
CA GLU A 478 -24.87 -44.98 13.72
C GLU A 478 -24.80 -45.73 15.07
N GLN A 479 -25.35 -46.95 15.12
CA GLN A 479 -25.27 -47.80 16.31
C GLN A 479 -23.86 -48.31 16.57
N LEU A 480 -23.09 -48.59 15.52
CA LEU A 480 -21.68 -48.93 15.61
C LEU A 480 -20.88 -47.76 16.19
N GLU A 481 -21.10 -46.55 15.66
CA GLU A 481 -20.44 -45.33 16.17
C GLU A 481 -20.77 -45.09 17.65
N LEU A 482 -22.05 -45.21 18.02
CA LEU A 482 -22.49 -45.06 19.41
C LEU A 482 -21.86 -46.13 20.32
N PHE A 483 -21.88 -47.39 19.90
CA PHE A 483 -21.29 -48.50 20.65
C PHE A 483 -19.79 -48.28 20.90
N VAL A 484 -19.05 -47.88 19.86
CA VAL A 484 -17.62 -47.57 20.01
C VAL A 484 -17.42 -46.38 20.93
N ARG A 485 -18.17 -45.29 20.75
CA ARG A 485 -18.02 -44.07 21.55
C ARG A 485 -18.33 -44.27 23.04
N GLU A 486 -19.35 -45.06 23.36
CA GLU A 486 -19.73 -45.33 24.76
C GLU A 486 -18.75 -46.24 25.49
N ASN A 487 -18.14 -47.17 24.76
CA ASN A 487 -17.24 -48.16 25.34
C ASN A 487 -15.76 -47.81 25.16
N SER A 488 -15.38 -46.79 24.38
CA SER A 488 -13.97 -46.36 24.22
C SER A 488 -13.48 -45.40 25.30
N LYS A 489 -14.37 -44.96 26.21
CA LYS A 489 -14.00 -44.14 27.38
C LYS A 489 -14.03 -45.01 28.64
N VAL A 490 -13.00 -44.90 29.48
CA VAL A 490 -13.02 -45.48 30.82
C VAL A 490 -14.14 -44.77 31.59
N LYS A 491 -15.21 -45.51 31.94
CA LYS A 491 -16.20 -45.03 32.90
C LYS A 491 -15.56 -45.18 34.28
N GLU A 492 -15.25 -44.06 34.94
CA GLU A 492 -14.88 -44.02 36.37
C GLU A 492 -16.00 -44.55 37.25
#